data_AF-W1XTQ6-F1
#
_entry.id   AF-W1XTQ6-F1
#
_cell.length_a   1.000
_cell.length_b   1.000
_cell.length_c   1.000
_cell.angle_alpha   90.00
_cell.angle_beta   90.00
_cell.angle_gamma   90.00
#
_symmetry.space_group_name_H-M   'P 1'
#
loop_
_entity.id
_entity.type
_entity.pdbx_description
1 polymer ?
#
loop_
_entity_poly.entity_id
_entity_poly.type
_entity_poly.pdbx_seq_one_letter_code
_entity_poly.pdbx_strand_id
1 'polypeptide(L)'
;VKAEGEKISYHWEIDNGVEVGDTFTISMPEDVKFASSAFSSMKNASGEEIATGKVSDDGKTLTITFVKGGNKGAEGNVSFWFKWDGDNTTGKDQERTIKIGSESTIVKRSGTGPVPVLLPIKK
;
A
#
# COMPACT_ATOMS: atom_id res chain seq x y z
N VAL A 1 18.13 11.39 3.16
CA VAL A 1 17.04 11.22 2.17
C VAL A 1 15.74 11.17 2.93
N LYS A 2 14.84 12.15 2.74
CA LYS A 2 13.54 12.17 3.41
C LYS A 2 12.66 11.16 2.67
N ALA A 3 12.10 10.17 3.38
CA ALA A 3 11.17 9.23 2.75
C ALA A 3 9.97 10.04 2.22
N GLU A 4 9.73 9.96 0.91
CA GLU A 4 8.61 10.65 0.27
C GLU A 4 7.33 9.85 0.53
N GLY A 5 6.52 10.28 1.50
CA GLY A 5 5.18 9.74 1.73
C GLY A 5 4.92 9.25 3.16
N GLU A 6 3.81 8.54 3.30
CA GLU A 6 3.34 7.94 4.54
C GLU A 6 3.66 6.44 4.56
N LYS A 7 3.95 5.90 5.74
CA LYS A 7 4.33 4.49 5.92
C LYS A 7 3.16 3.69 6.47
N ILE A 8 2.78 2.62 5.77
CA ILE A 8 1.90 1.58 6.29
C ILE A 8 2.77 0.44 6.75
N SER A 9 2.54 -0.04 7.97
CA SER A 9 3.16 -1.25 8.50
C SER A 9 2.06 -2.25 8.81
N TYR A 10 2.21 -3.48 8.37
CA TYR A 10 1.29 -4.56 8.68
C TYR A 10 2.05 -5.80 9.12
N HIS A 11 1.41 -6.54 10.02
CA HIS A 11 1.85 -7.85 10.44
C HIS A 11 1.27 -8.88 9.48
N TRP A 12 2.05 -9.89 9.12
CA TRP A 12 1.63 -10.98 8.24
C TRP A 12 1.94 -12.32 8.90
N GLU A 13 1.14 -13.31 8.57
CA GLU A 13 1.29 -14.71 8.96
C GLU A 13 1.04 -15.60 7.72
N ILE A 14 1.78 -16.70 7.60
CA ILE A 14 1.61 -17.68 6.53
C ILE A 14 1.02 -18.97 7.12
N ASP A 15 -0.29 -19.16 6.95
CA ASP A 15 -1.04 -20.27 7.57
C ASP A 15 -0.69 -21.65 7.01
N ASN A 16 -0.64 -21.79 5.68
CA ASN A 16 -0.53 -23.09 5.01
C ASN A 16 0.80 -23.32 4.28
N GLY A 17 1.73 -22.39 4.40
CA GLY A 17 2.95 -22.34 3.61
C GLY A 17 2.72 -21.70 2.23
N VAL A 18 3.82 -21.32 1.60
CA VAL A 18 3.86 -20.72 0.26
C VAL A 18 4.82 -21.51 -0.62
N GLU A 19 4.64 -21.43 -1.93
CA GLU A 19 5.58 -21.97 -2.91
C GLU A 19 6.48 -20.85 -3.49
N VAL A 20 7.63 -21.25 -4.04
CA VAL A 20 8.49 -20.30 -4.75
C VAL A 20 7.75 -19.82 -5.99
N GLY A 21 7.63 -18.51 -6.15
CA GLY A 21 6.90 -17.88 -7.25
C GLY A 21 5.48 -17.49 -6.91
N ASP A 22 4.96 -17.87 -5.73
CA ASP A 22 3.66 -17.38 -5.26
C ASP A 22 3.69 -15.85 -5.18
N THR A 23 2.58 -15.23 -5.59
CA THR A 23 2.48 -13.78 -5.64
C THR A 23 1.35 -13.24 -4.81
N PHE A 24 1.59 -12.09 -4.21
CA PHE A 24 0.62 -11.31 -3.48
C PHE A 24 0.63 -9.87 -4.00
N THR A 25 -0.54 -9.28 -4.21
CA THR A 25 -0.64 -7.93 -4.77
C THR A 25 -1.28 -6.96 -3.81
N ILE A 26 -0.73 -5.75 -3.76
CA ILE A 26 -1.33 -4.60 -3.09
C ILE A 26 -1.69 -3.57 -4.16
N SER A 27 -2.95 -3.15 -4.19
CA SER A 27 -3.47 -2.22 -5.19
C SER A 27 -3.91 -0.91 -4.55
N MET A 28 -3.43 0.17 -5.14
CA MET A 28 -3.74 1.54 -4.75
C MET A 28 -4.97 2.06 -5.51
N PRO A 29 -5.76 2.94 -4.87
CA PRO A 29 -6.83 3.68 -5.55
C PRO A 29 -6.29 4.75 -6.51
N GLU A 30 -7.21 5.34 -7.29
CA GLU A 30 -6.89 6.27 -8.39
C GLU A 30 -6.03 7.49 -7.96
N ASP A 31 -6.21 7.99 -6.75
CA ASP A 31 -5.55 9.18 -6.21
C ASP A 31 -4.49 8.87 -5.15
N VAL A 32 -4.04 7.61 -5.08
CA VAL A 32 -2.93 7.19 -4.22
C VAL A 32 -1.94 6.37 -5.05
N LYS A 33 -0.64 6.47 -4.76
CA LYS A 33 0.40 5.68 -5.42
C LYS A 33 1.47 5.27 -4.43
N PHE A 34 2.19 4.20 -4.77
CA PHE A 34 3.40 3.81 -4.09
C PHE A 34 4.48 4.89 -4.22
N ALA A 35 5.26 5.08 -3.16
CA ALA A 35 6.48 5.88 -3.22
C ALA A 35 7.54 5.17 -4.08
N SER A 36 8.52 5.92 -4.59
CA SER A 36 9.61 5.39 -5.42
C SER A 36 10.43 4.31 -4.70
N SER A 37 10.52 4.40 -3.37
CA SER A 37 11.12 3.41 -2.48
C SER A 37 10.07 2.71 -1.62
N ALA A 38 8.92 2.37 -2.22
CA ALA A 38 7.78 1.85 -1.47
C ALA A 38 8.07 0.53 -0.77
N PHE A 39 8.84 -0.36 -1.36
CA PHE A 39 9.05 -1.69 -0.82
C PHE A 39 10.43 -2.22 -1.20
N SER A 40 11.02 -3.04 -0.32
CA SER A 40 12.31 -3.66 -0.57
C SER A 40 12.20 -5.18 -0.51
N SER A 41 11.84 -5.72 0.65
CA SER A 41 11.83 -7.17 0.88
C SER A 41 10.93 -7.53 2.07
N MET A 42 10.35 -8.72 2.05
CA MET A 42 9.68 -9.33 3.20
C MET A 42 10.64 -10.27 3.91
N LYS A 43 10.77 -10.11 5.23
CA LYS A 43 11.64 -10.93 6.08
C LYS A 43 10.84 -11.58 7.19
N ASN A 44 11.10 -12.85 7.45
CA ASN A 44 10.54 -13.57 8.60
C ASN A 44 11.17 -13.07 9.92
N ALA A 45 10.67 -13.59 11.04
CA ALA A 45 11.17 -13.24 12.38
C ALA A 45 12.68 -13.51 12.60
N SER A 46 13.30 -14.43 11.85
CA SER A 46 14.75 -14.68 11.92
C SER A 46 15.58 -13.69 11.08
N GLY A 47 14.92 -12.77 10.36
CA GLY A 47 15.57 -11.76 9.52
C GLY A 47 15.92 -12.27 8.11
N GLU A 48 15.49 -13.47 7.77
CA GLU A 48 15.70 -14.08 6.46
C GLU A 48 14.70 -13.54 5.45
N GLU A 49 15.19 -13.14 4.28
CA GLU A 49 14.35 -12.71 3.16
C GLU A 49 13.62 -13.90 2.54
N ILE A 50 12.29 -13.77 2.46
CA ILE A 50 11.39 -14.81 1.93
C ILE A 50 10.59 -14.33 0.71
N ALA A 51 10.47 -13.01 0.51
CA ALA A 51 9.82 -12.45 -0.67
C ALA A 51 10.47 -11.12 -1.07
N THR A 52 10.44 -10.86 -2.38
CA THR A 52 10.83 -9.56 -2.97
C THR A 52 9.58 -8.88 -3.49
N GLY A 53 9.64 -7.60 -3.83
CA GLY A 53 8.48 -6.95 -4.43
C GLY A 53 8.83 -5.86 -5.40
N LYS A 54 7.93 -5.69 -6.37
CA LYS A 54 8.08 -4.79 -7.50
C LYS A 54 6.84 -3.91 -7.61
N VAL A 55 7.06 -2.60 -7.63
CA VAL A 55 6.03 -1.61 -7.92
C VAL A 55 5.87 -1.52 -9.45
N SER A 56 4.62 -1.46 -9.92
CA SER A 56 4.29 -1.22 -11.32
C SER A 56 4.70 0.18 -11.77
N ASP A 57 4.89 0.37 -13.08
CA ASP A 57 5.39 1.65 -13.63
C ASP A 57 4.44 2.83 -13.35
N ASP A 58 3.13 2.57 -13.23
CA ASP A 58 2.11 3.54 -12.85
C ASP A 58 2.07 3.84 -11.33
N GLY A 59 2.86 3.11 -10.53
CA GLY A 59 2.88 3.23 -9.07
C GLY A 59 1.61 2.74 -8.38
N LYS A 60 0.73 1.97 -9.05
CA LYS A 60 -0.56 1.56 -8.49
C LYS A 60 -0.57 0.16 -7.89
N THR A 61 0.30 -0.72 -8.34
CA THR A 61 0.31 -2.11 -7.91
C THR A 61 1.69 -2.49 -7.40
N LEU A 62 1.76 -3.03 -6.18
CA LEU A 62 2.95 -3.69 -5.65
C LEU A 62 2.72 -5.18 -5.73
N THR A 63 3.56 -5.86 -6.52
CA THR A 63 3.56 -7.32 -6.61
C THR A 63 4.68 -7.85 -5.72
N ILE A 64 4.32 -8.59 -4.69
CA ILE A 64 5.24 -9.32 -3.81
C ILE A 64 5.33 -10.74 -4.35
N THR A 65 6.55 -11.27 -4.48
CA THR A 65 6.82 -12.61 -5.01
C THR A 65 7.69 -13.37 -4.03
N PHE A 66 7.19 -14.53 -3.57
CA PHE A 66 7.92 -15.40 -2.67
C PHE A 66 9.09 -16.03 -3.41
N VAL A 67 10.29 -15.83 -2.85
CA VAL A 67 11.54 -16.40 -3.39
C VAL A 67 11.94 -17.69 -2.67
N LYS A 68 11.25 -18.03 -1.58
CA LYS A 68 11.42 -19.26 -0.81
C LYS A 68 10.07 -19.88 -0.50
N GLY A 69 9.97 -21.18 -0.76
CA GLY A 69 8.80 -21.97 -0.39
C GLY A 69 8.85 -22.42 1.08
N GLY A 70 7.76 -23.01 1.56
CA GLY A 70 7.58 -23.37 2.96
C GLY A 70 7.04 -22.21 3.77
N ASN A 71 7.68 -21.87 4.89
CA ASN A 71 7.27 -20.78 5.79
C ASN A 71 5.90 -20.97 6.46
N LYS A 72 5.41 -22.20 6.60
CA LYS A 72 4.19 -22.46 7.38
C LYS A 72 4.38 -22.03 8.83
N GLY A 73 3.50 -21.17 9.34
CA GLY A 73 3.58 -20.54 10.65
C GLY A 73 4.66 -19.45 10.75
N ALA A 74 5.24 -19.02 9.62
CA ALA A 74 6.11 -17.86 9.63
C ALA A 74 5.26 -16.60 9.77
N GLU A 75 5.78 -15.67 10.56
CA GLU A 75 5.20 -14.35 10.75
C GLU A 75 6.28 -13.28 10.61
N GLY A 76 5.83 -12.06 10.39
CA GLY A 76 6.73 -10.93 10.32
C GLY A 76 6.02 -9.61 10.23
N ASN A 77 6.82 -8.57 10.11
CA ASN A 77 6.32 -7.22 9.87
C ASN A 77 6.86 -6.75 8.54
N VAL A 78 5.99 -6.08 7.81
CA VAL A 78 6.34 -5.55 6.51
C VAL A 78 5.77 -4.16 6.40
N SER A 79 6.47 -3.31 5.67
CA SER A 79 6.04 -1.94 5.53
C SER A 79 6.22 -1.47 4.11
N PHE A 80 5.32 -0.59 3.69
CA PHE A 80 5.46 0.11 2.44
C PHE A 80 5.11 1.58 2.56
N TRP A 81 5.69 2.36 1.66
CA TRP A 81 5.46 3.79 1.58
C TRP A 81 4.49 4.13 0.45
N PHE A 82 3.53 4.99 0.74
CA PHE A 82 2.56 5.49 -0.23
C PHE A 82 2.51 7.02 -0.18
N LYS A 83 2.00 7.61 -1.25
CA LYS A 83 1.76 9.05 -1.36
C LYS A 83 0.47 9.29 -2.11
N TRP A 84 -0.18 10.40 -1.79
CA TRP A 84 -1.32 10.85 -2.56
C TRP A 84 -0.89 11.41 -3.92
N ASP A 85 -1.68 11.12 -4.94
CA ASP A 85 -1.44 11.56 -6.32
C ASP A 85 -2.09 12.93 -6.52
N GLY A 86 -1.41 13.98 -6.03
CA GLY A 86 -1.86 15.37 -6.09
C GLY A 86 -2.28 15.95 -4.74
N ASP A 87 -2.50 17.27 -4.70
CA ASP A 87 -2.91 18.00 -3.49
C ASP A 87 -4.43 17.90 -3.24
N ASN A 88 -4.85 17.88 -1.97
CA ASN A 88 -6.27 17.95 -1.62
C ASN A 88 -6.70 19.39 -1.36
N THR A 89 -7.04 20.11 -2.43
CA THR A 89 -7.44 21.52 -2.40
C THR A 89 -8.96 21.75 -2.25
N THR A 90 -9.71 20.68 -2.00
CA THR A 90 -11.19 20.71 -1.99
C THR A 90 -11.81 21.15 -0.66
N GLY A 91 -11.00 21.48 0.35
CA GLY A 91 -11.46 21.75 1.71
C GLY A 91 -12.16 20.58 2.43
N LYS A 92 -12.36 19.44 1.76
CA LYS A 92 -12.98 18.24 2.33
C LYS A 92 -11.93 17.16 2.60
N ASP A 93 -12.10 16.47 3.70
CA ASP A 93 -11.32 15.28 4.00
C ASP A 93 -11.61 14.18 2.97
N GLN A 94 -10.60 13.41 2.65
CA GLN A 94 -10.70 12.29 1.71
C GLN A 94 -10.25 11.00 2.39
N GLU A 95 -11.02 9.95 2.16
CA GLU A 95 -10.73 8.60 2.62
C GLU A 95 -10.62 7.67 1.43
N ARG A 96 -9.64 6.77 1.49
CA ARG A 96 -9.38 5.81 0.43
C ARG A 96 -9.06 4.44 0.99
N THR A 97 -9.58 3.42 0.32
CA THR A 97 -9.33 2.02 0.66
C THR A 97 -8.20 1.49 -0.19
N ILE A 98 -7.14 1.02 0.45
CA ILE A 98 -6.03 0.29 -0.18
C ILE A 98 -6.31 -1.21 0.00
N LYS A 99 -6.24 -1.97 -1.08
CA LYS A 99 -6.41 -3.44 -1.05
C LYS A 99 -5.06 -4.10 -0.82
N ILE A 100 -4.98 -4.94 0.20
CA ILE A 100 -3.79 -5.69 0.60
C ILE A 100 -4.17 -7.18 0.49
N GLY A 101 -4.04 -7.75 -0.71
CA GLY A 101 -4.55 -9.09 -1.00
C GLY A 101 -6.04 -9.24 -0.75
N SER A 102 -6.42 -10.11 0.19
CA SER A 102 -7.81 -10.31 0.65
C SER A 102 -8.25 -9.29 1.70
N GLU A 103 -7.33 -8.54 2.29
CA GLU A 103 -7.62 -7.52 3.29
C GLU A 103 -7.64 -6.12 2.69
N SER A 104 -8.03 -5.13 3.49
CA SER A 104 -7.97 -3.73 3.10
C SER A 104 -7.70 -2.82 4.28
N THR A 105 -7.12 -1.66 4.00
CA THR A 105 -6.88 -0.61 5.00
C THR A 105 -7.37 0.74 4.48
N ILE A 106 -7.75 1.64 5.39
CA ILE A 106 -8.27 2.97 5.05
C ILE A 106 -7.20 4.01 5.38
N VAL A 107 -6.84 4.81 4.38
CA VAL A 107 -5.98 5.99 4.53
C VAL A 107 -6.81 7.26 4.39
N LYS A 108 -6.43 8.30 5.13
CA LYS A 108 -7.14 9.58 5.16
C LYS A 108 -6.18 10.72 4.88
N ARG A 109 -6.63 11.72 4.13
CA ARG A 109 -5.95 13.02 4.03
C ARG A 109 -6.92 14.15 4.32
N SER A 110 -6.44 15.15 5.07
CA SER A 110 -7.24 16.32 5.36
C SER A 110 -7.43 17.20 4.13
N GLY A 111 -8.60 17.84 4.03
CA GLY A 111 -8.87 18.88 3.05
C GLY A 111 -8.16 20.17 3.37
N THR A 112 -7.59 20.81 2.35
CA THR A 112 -7.10 22.20 2.44
C THR A 112 -7.84 23.05 1.42
N GLY A 113 -8.19 24.30 1.74
CA GLY A 113 -8.90 25.19 0.81
C GLY A 113 -10.43 25.23 0.98
N PRO A 114 -11.15 25.92 0.07
CA PRO A 114 -12.59 26.14 0.19
C PRO A 114 -13.38 24.87 -0.13
N VAL A 115 -14.45 24.62 0.62
CA VAL A 115 -15.40 23.54 0.35
C VAL A 115 -16.29 23.93 -0.84
N PRO A 116 -16.28 23.20 -1.98
CA PRO A 116 -17.15 23.50 -3.09
C PRO A 116 -18.62 23.38 -2.67
N VAL A 117 -19.36 24.49 -2.78
CA VAL A 117 -20.81 24.52 -2.63
C VAL A 117 -21.39 24.35 -4.02
N LEU A 118 -22.19 23.29 -4.24
CA LEU A 118 -23.01 23.19 -5.44
C LEU A 118 -24.05 24.32 -5.38
N LEU A 119 -23.81 25.40 -6.11
CA LEU A 119 -24.80 26.47 -6.23
C LEU A 119 -26.00 25.90 -7.00
N PRO A 120 -27.23 25.98 -6.47
CA PRO A 120 -28.40 25.57 -7.21
C PRO A 120 -28.54 26.47 -8.43
N ILE A 121 -28.27 25.92 -9.62
CA ILE A 121 -28.55 26.60 -10.88
C ILE A 121 -30.07 26.66 -11.00
N LYS A 122 -30.67 27.81 -10.70
CA LYS A 122 -32.07 28.06 -11.05
C LYS A 122 -32.13 28.13 -12.58
N LYS A 123 -32.83 27.17 -13.18
CA LYS A 123 -33.23 27.23 -14.60
C LYS A 123 -34.20 28.38 -14.81
#